data_AF-A0A9X1G8S2-F1
#
_entry.id   AF-A0A9X1G8S2-F1
#
_cell.length_a   1.000
_cell.length_b   1.000
_cell.length_c   1.000
_cell.angle_alpha   90.00
_cell.angle_beta   90.00
_cell.angle_gamma   90.00
#
_symmetry.space_group_name_H-M   'P 1'
#
loop_
_entity.id
_entity.type
_entity.pdbx_description
1 polymer ?
#
loop_
_entity_poly.entity_id
_entity_poly.type
_entity_poly.pdbx_seq_one_letter_code
_entity_poly.pdbx_strand_id
1 'polypeptide(L)'
;MANRSILTAARYSVPVLILLIGAVGSAAAAEKGRGLQTIPPGYHLVATEVGVPAEALYSVSLAETSRKLPHGERPWPWTLNVAGKGYRYNSRQEAYDAMLSFMRRYPLKRIDVGIAQVNLGWNGTYFSSYYEALDPYTNLRVAARILKSCYDNNPGSWIQAAGCYHHPAGGKPARIYKSIVKRKLAILDLNAPVTYSELQIAQISPSQRHFSHYNRELQWVEPRESRQ
;
A
#
# COMPACT_ATOMS: atom_id res chain seq x y z
N MET A 1 -26.71 62.09 9.33
CA MET A 1 -27.53 62.60 8.20
C MET A 1 -28.85 61.87 8.23
N ALA A 2 -29.93 62.63 8.44
CA ALA A 2 -31.29 62.16 8.53
C ALA A 2 -31.93 62.06 7.13
N ASN A 3 -32.83 61.08 6.94
CA ASN A 3 -34.23 61.24 6.50
C ASN A 3 -34.79 59.89 6.06
N ARG A 4 -35.84 59.37 6.73
CA ARG A 4 -37.29 59.63 6.47
C ARG A 4 -37.70 59.06 5.10
N SER A 5 -38.76 58.27 4.91
CA SER A 5 -39.96 58.01 5.70
C SER A 5 -40.94 57.13 4.86
N ILE A 6 -41.94 56.54 5.54
CA ILE A 6 -43.35 56.38 5.11
C ILE A 6 -43.81 55.11 4.31
N LEU A 7 -44.48 54.24 5.09
CA LEU A 7 -45.87 53.72 5.01
C LEU A 7 -46.39 52.72 3.94
N THR A 8 -47.15 51.76 4.50
CA THR A 8 -48.40 51.12 4.04
C THR A 8 -48.37 50.08 2.91
N ALA A 9 -48.73 48.82 3.23
CA ALA A 9 -50.09 48.30 3.08
C ALA A 9 -50.13 46.78 3.34
N ALA A 10 -51.11 46.33 4.12
CA ALA A 10 -51.45 44.93 4.29
C ALA A 10 -52.24 44.40 3.09
N ARG A 11 -52.03 43.11 2.72
CA ARG A 11 -53.08 42.17 2.29
C ARG A 11 -52.52 40.75 2.13
N TYR A 12 -53.33 39.81 2.62
CA TYR A 12 -53.09 38.37 2.74
C TYR A 12 -53.15 37.64 1.40
N SER A 13 -52.28 36.63 1.21
CA SER A 13 -52.46 35.57 0.22
C SER A 13 -51.97 34.22 0.78
N VAL A 14 -52.90 33.26 0.72
CA VAL A 14 -52.94 31.84 1.13
C VAL A 14 -51.63 31.03 0.97
N PRO A 15 -51.26 30.14 1.92
CA PRO A 15 -50.18 29.18 1.69
C PRO A 15 -50.67 28.02 0.80
N VAL A 16 -50.07 27.85 -0.38
CA VAL A 16 -50.21 26.63 -1.18
C VAL A 16 -49.30 25.57 -0.56
N LEU A 17 -49.91 24.61 0.13
CA LEU A 17 -49.25 23.42 0.65
C LEU A 17 -48.95 22.46 -0.51
N ILE A 18 -47.72 22.47 -1.03
CA ILE A 18 -47.26 21.45 -1.99
C ILE A 18 -46.88 20.21 -1.19
N LEU A 19 -47.74 19.20 -1.24
CA LEU A 19 -47.50 17.87 -0.68
C LEU A 19 -46.52 17.12 -1.60
N LEU A 20 -45.23 17.21 -1.31
CA LEU A 20 -44.21 16.37 -1.96
C LEU A 20 -44.33 14.95 -1.41
N ILE A 21 -44.96 14.07 -2.18
CA ILE A 21 -44.97 12.62 -1.96
C ILE A 21 -43.53 12.14 -2.14
N GLY A 22 -42.82 11.92 -1.03
CA GLY A 22 -41.52 11.29 -1.01
C GLY A 22 -41.66 9.83 -1.44
N ALA A 23 -41.23 9.51 -2.66
CA ALA A 23 -40.98 8.14 -3.07
C ALA A 23 -39.79 7.61 -2.26
N VAL A 24 -40.07 6.84 -1.21
CA VAL A 24 -39.08 6.01 -0.52
C VAL A 24 -38.74 4.84 -1.44
N GLY A 25 -37.90 5.11 -2.44
CA GLY A 25 -37.21 4.08 -3.17
C GLY A 25 -36.13 3.51 -2.26
N SER A 26 -36.39 2.37 -1.64
CA SER A 26 -35.34 1.55 -1.02
C SER A 26 -34.37 1.13 -2.13
N ALA A 27 -33.32 1.92 -2.33
CA ALA A 27 -32.13 1.48 -3.01
C ALA A 27 -31.43 0.48 -2.09
N ALA A 28 -31.91 -0.77 -2.08
CA ALA A 28 -31.10 -1.91 -1.73
C ALA A 28 -30.04 -2.03 -2.85
N ALA A 29 -29.01 -1.17 -2.77
CA ALA A 29 -27.80 -1.35 -3.52
C ALA A 29 -27.28 -2.74 -3.14
N ALA A 30 -27.31 -3.66 -4.10
CA ALA A 30 -26.69 -4.96 -3.96
C ALA A 30 -25.23 -4.75 -3.57
N GLU A 31 -24.90 -4.91 -2.29
CA GLU A 31 -23.54 -5.08 -1.83
C GLU A 31 -23.04 -6.37 -2.48
N LYS A 32 -22.41 -6.23 -3.64
CA LYS A 32 -21.59 -7.27 -4.23
C LYS A 32 -20.49 -7.53 -3.20
N GLY A 33 -20.71 -8.52 -2.33
CA GLY A 33 -19.83 -8.83 -1.21
C GLY A 33 -18.40 -8.83 -1.69
N ARG A 34 -17.59 -7.88 -1.20
CA ARG A 34 -16.17 -7.86 -1.51
C ARG A 34 -15.59 -9.14 -0.93
N GLY A 35 -15.30 -10.11 -1.79
CA GLY A 35 -14.61 -11.33 -1.38
C GLY A 35 -13.35 -10.96 -0.61
N LEU A 36 -13.18 -11.56 0.56
CA LEU A 36 -11.96 -11.39 1.35
C LEU A 36 -10.75 -11.86 0.54
N GLN A 37 -9.62 -11.18 0.72
CA GLN A 37 -8.40 -11.44 -0.02
C GLN A 37 -7.49 -12.39 0.75
N THR A 38 -7.03 -13.47 0.11
CA THR A 38 -6.06 -14.38 0.70
C THR A 38 -4.67 -13.75 0.83
N ILE A 39 -3.98 -14.09 1.90
CA ILE A 39 -2.59 -13.68 2.15
C ILE A 39 -1.67 -14.54 1.27
N PRO A 40 -0.79 -13.95 0.44
CA PRO A 40 0.10 -14.73 -0.40
C PRO A 40 1.05 -15.62 0.43
N PRO A 41 1.38 -16.84 -0.02
CA PRO A 41 2.25 -17.78 0.71
C PRO A 41 3.62 -17.20 1.08
N GLY A 42 4.18 -16.32 0.22
CA GLY A 42 5.46 -15.66 0.51
C GLY A 42 5.44 -14.77 1.76
N TYR A 43 4.27 -14.22 2.13
CA TYR A 43 4.12 -13.50 3.40
C TYR A 43 4.12 -14.46 4.59
N HIS A 44 3.46 -15.62 4.49
CA HIS A 44 3.51 -16.64 5.54
C HIS A 44 4.91 -17.16 5.77
N LEU A 45 5.66 -17.41 4.70
CA LEU A 45 7.06 -17.85 4.77
C LEU A 45 7.91 -16.85 5.57
N VAL A 46 7.96 -15.58 5.13
CA VAL A 46 8.78 -14.54 5.79
C VAL A 46 8.28 -14.25 7.21
N ALA A 47 6.96 -14.23 7.40
CA ALA A 47 6.36 -13.97 8.70
C ALA A 47 6.76 -15.05 9.73
N THR A 48 6.77 -16.31 9.31
CA THR A 48 7.21 -17.45 10.13
C THR A 48 8.71 -17.38 10.44
N GLU A 49 9.55 -17.06 9.44
CA GLU A 49 11.01 -16.90 9.63
C GLU A 49 11.36 -15.87 10.70
N VAL A 50 10.59 -14.78 10.82
CA VAL A 50 10.89 -13.65 11.70
C VAL A 50 10.04 -13.62 12.98
N GLY A 51 8.98 -14.43 13.05
CA GLY A 51 8.05 -14.46 14.18
C GLY A 51 7.11 -13.25 14.24
N VAL A 52 6.54 -12.86 13.10
CA VAL A 52 5.45 -11.87 13.01
C VAL A 52 4.19 -12.54 12.42
N PRO A 53 2.98 -11.99 12.62
CA PRO A 53 1.79 -12.48 11.93
C PRO A 53 1.82 -12.11 10.44
N ALA A 54 1.42 -13.06 9.59
CA ALA A 54 1.44 -12.88 8.14
C ALA A 54 0.48 -11.77 7.70
N GLU A 55 -0.67 -11.67 8.34
CA GLU A 55 -1.69 -10.64 8.11
C GLU A 55 -1.20 -9.24 8.51
N ALA A 56 -0.36 -9.14 9.55
CA ALA A 56 0.25 -7.88 9.95
C ALA A 56 1.27 -7.42 8.90
N LEU A 57 2.17 -8.31 8.48
CA LEU A 57 3.16 -8.01 7.44
C LEU A 57 2.48 -7.66 6.11
N TYR A 58 1.45 -8.42 5.72
CA TYR A 58 0.75 -8.19 4.46
C TYR A 58 -0.06 -6.91 4.44
N SER A 59 -0.76 -6.59 5.53
CA SER A 59 -1.51 -5.33 5.64
C SER A 59 -0.60 -4.10 5.63
N VAL A 60 0.62 -4.19 6.16
CA VAL A 60 1.67 -3.16 6.02
C VAL A 60 2.07 -3.01 4.55
N SER A 61 2.45 -4.08 3.85
CA SER A 61 2.83 -3.97 2.42
C SER A 61 1.69 -3.46 1.53
N LEU A 62 0.44 -3.79 1.85
CA LEU A 62 -0.74 -3.21 1.19
C LEU A 62 -0.93 -1.72 1.50
N ALA A 63 -0.60 -1.27 2.70
CA ALA A 63 -0.64 0.15 3.03
C ALA A 63 0.44 0.94 2.28
N GLU A 64 1.58 0.32 2.02
CA GLU A 64 2.76 0.95 1.42
C GLU A 64 2.71 1.04 -0.12
N THR A 65 2.45 -0.07 -0.81
CA THR A 65 2.68 -0.14 -2.27
C THR A 65 1.53 -0.72 -3.08
N SER A 66 0.32 -0.77 -2.53
CA SER A 66 -0.78 -1.42 -3.21
C SER A 66 -1.09 -0.84 -4.60
N ARG A 67 -1.51 -1.74 -5.49
CA ARG A 67 -1.98 -1.44 -6.84
C ARG A 67 -3.19 -2.32 -7.14
N LYS A 68 -4.21 -1.74 -7.78
CA LYS A 68 -5.33 -2.51 -8.33
C LYS A 68 -4.85 -3.26 -9.57
N LEU A 69 -4.96 -4.58 -9.53
CA LEU A 69 -4.70 -5.49 -10.64
C LEU A 69 -6.02 -6.20 -11.01
N PRO A 70 -6.11 -6.86 -12.18
CA PRO A 70 -7.34 -7.56 -12.56
C PRO A 70 -7.78 -8.63 -11.55
N HIS A 71 -6.84 -9.15 -10.76
CA HIS A 71 -7.04 -10.22 -9.78
C HIS A 71 -7.12 -9.71 -8.33
N GLY A 72 -7.30 -8.40 -8.15
CA GLY A 72 -7.40 -7.76 -6.83
C GLY A 72 -6.27 -6.78 -6.51
N GLU A 73 -6.25 -6.29 -5.28
CA GLU A 73 -5.26 -5.31 -4.84
C GLU A 73 -4.01 -6.02 -4.30
N ARG A 74 -2.85 -5.79 -4.91
CA ARG A 74 -1.58 -6.41 -4.47
C ARG A 74 -0.49 -5.36 -4.26
N PRO A 75 0.44 -5.56 -3.30
CA PRO A 75 1.65 -4.75 -3.19
C PRO A 75 2.51 -4.85 -4.46
N TRP A 76 3.02 -3.72 -4.94
CA TRP A 76 3.87 -3.67 -6.15
C TRP A 76 5.35 -3.57 -5.74
N PRO A 77 6.19 -4.57 -6.06
CA PRO A 77 7.52 -4.66 -5.46
C PRO A 77 8.51 -3.63 -5.98
N TRP A 78 8.40 -3.21 -7.22
CA TRP A 78 9.34 -2.27 -7.85
C TRP A 78 8.83 -0.84 -7.72
N THR A 79 8.66 -0.42 -6.48
CA THR A 79 8.17 0.90 -6.07
C THR A 79 9.27 1.67 -5.37
N LEU A 80 9.44 2.95 -5.72
CA LEU A 80 10.30 3.90 -5.01
C LEU A 80 9.45 5.06 -4.49
N ASN A 81 9.73 5.53 -3.28
CA ASN A 81 9.30 6.86 -2.85
C ASN A 81 10.56 7.72 -2.68
N VAL A 82 10.62 8.83 -3.38
CA VAL A 82 11.74 9.76 -3.33
C VAL A 82 11.23 11.12 -2.91
N ALA A 83 11.67 11.58 -1.76
CA ALA A 83 11.34 12.89 -1.21
C ALA A 83 9.83 13.15 -1.09
N GLY A 84 9.01 12.10 -0.90
CA GLY A 84 7.55 12.16 -0.82
C GLY A 84 6.83 11.88 -2.15
N LYS A 85 7.56 11.67 -3.25
CA LYS A 85 6.98 11.34 -4.56
C LYS A 85 7.17 9.87 -4.89
N GLY A 86 6.06 9.19 -5.17
CA GLY A 86 6.04 7.78 -5.56
C GLY A 86 6.33 7.55 -7.03
N TYR A 87 7.07 6.47 -7.32
CA TYR A 87 7.43 5.97 -8.64
C TYR A 87 7.24 4.46 -8.67
N ARG A 88 6.78 3.91 -9.80
CA ARG A 88 6.59 2.46 -9.98
C ARG A 88 7.16 2.05 -11.32
N TYR A 89 7.79 0.88 -11.34
CA TYR A 89 8.51 0.35 -12.50
C TYR A 89 8.02 -1.05 -12.83
N ASN A 90 8.24 -1.50 -14.06
CA ASN A 90 7.76 -2.80 -14.53
C ASN A 90 8.73 -3.94 -14.18
N SER A 91 9.96 -3.64 -13.80
CA SER A 91 10.97 -4.62 -13.43
C SER A 91 11.88 -4.15 -12.30
N ARG A 92 12.57 -5.12 -11.68
CA ARG A 92 13.61 -4.84 -10.66
C ARG A 92 14.72 -3.98 -11.23
N GLN A 93 15.14 -4.26 -12.46
CA GLN A 93 16.22 -3.53 -13.13
C GLN A 93 15.85 -2.07 -13.37
N GLU A 94 14.65 -1.80 -13.91
CA GLU A 94 14.17 -0.43 -14.13
C GLU A 94 14.12 0.38 -12.82
N ALA A 95 13.60 -0.23 -11.74
CA ALA A 95 13.58 0.43 -10.44
C ALA A 95 14.99 0.68 -9.91
N TYR A 96 15.92 -0.25 -10.13
CA TYR A 96 17.30 -0.10 -9.70
C TYR A 96 18.02 1.03 -10.42
N ASP A 97 17.92 1.10 -11.75
CA ASP A 97 18.56 2.14 -12.57
C ASP A 97 18.02 3.54 -12.21
N ALA A 98 16.71 3.63 -11.99
CA ALA A 98 16.09 4.86 -11.51
C ALA A 98 16.55 5.23 -10.09
N MET A 99 16.63 4.26 -9.18
CA MET A 99 17.11 4.46 -7.81
C MET A 99 18.53 5.01 -7.79
N LEU A 100 19.46 4.44 -8.57
CA LEU A 100 20.82 4.97 -8.71
C LEU A 100 20.81 6.43 -9.19
N SER A 101 19.90 6.79 -10.09
CA SER A 101 19.74 8.17 -10.57
C SER A 101 19.15 9.13 -9.52
N PHE A 102 18.34 8.63 -8.59
CA PHE A 102 17.83 9.42 -7.46
C PHE A 102 18.88 9.60 -6.36
N MET A 103 19.69 8.59 -6.08
CA MET A 103 20.74 8.64 -5.06
C MET A 103 21.81 9.72 -5.35
N ARG A 104 22.01 10.08 -6.62
CA ARG A 104 22.88 11.21 -7.00
C ARG A 104 22.32 12.60 -6.63
N ARG A 105 21.02 12.69 -6.33
CA ARG A 105 20.30 13.96 -6.16
C ARG A 105 19.66 14.12 -4.78
N TYR A 106 19.42 13.02 -4.07
CA TYR A 106 18.73 13.00 -2.79
C TYR A 106 19.50 12.17 -1.77
N PRO A 107 19.54 12.59 -0.49
CA PRO A 107 20.09 11.75 0.57
C PRO A 107 19.25 10.48 0.74
N LEU A 108 19.89 9.37 1.12
CA LEU A 108 19.24 8.05 1.27
C LEU A 108 18.06 8.07 2.24
N LYS A 109 18.09 8.95 3.25
CA LYS A 109 16.97 9.13 4.21
C LYS A 109 15.67 9.63 3.56
N ARG A 110 15.74 10.10 2.30
CA ARG A 110 14.58 10.51 1.51
C ARG A 110 14.19 9.47 0.45
N ILE A 111 14.70 8.24 0.54
CA ILE A 111 14.42 7.19 -0.43
C ILE A 111 13.90 5.96 0.31
N ASP A 112 12.65 5.61 0.05
CA ASP A 112 12.04 4.35 0.47
C ASP A 112 11.95 3.41 -0.74
N VAL A 113 12.23 2.13 -0.51
CA VAL A 113 12.38 1.14 -1.58
C VAL A 113 11.54 -0.10 -1.34
N GLY A 114 11.01 -0.63 -2.42
CA GLY A 114 10.52 -2.00 -2.49
C GLY A 114 9.08 -2.17 -2.01
N ILE A 115 8.65 -3.43 -1.97
CA ILE A 115 7.28 -3.87 -1.69
C ILE A 115 6.72 -3.38 -0.35
N ALA A 116 7.59 -3.11 0.64
CA ALA A 116 7.21 -2.62 1.96
C ALA A 116 7.79 -1.22 2.29
N GLN A 117 8.33 -0.50 1.30
CA GLN A 117 8.85 0.87 1.46
C GLN A 117 9.85 1.02 2.61
N VAL A 118 10.87 0.16 2.64
CA VAL A 118 11.96 0.27 3.63
C VAL A 118 12.82 1.49 3.29
N ASN A 119 13.04 2.38 4.26
CA ASN A 119 13.89 3.56 4.05
C ASN A 119 15.39 3.20 3.97
N LEU A 120 16.07 3.62 2.90
CA LEU A 120 17.48 3.31 2.67
C LEU A 120 18.43 4.01 3.65
N GLY A 121 18.11 5.23 4.09
CA GLY A 121 18.99 6.00 4.96
C GLY A 121 18.96 5.55 6.42
N TRP A 122 17.91 4.86 6.85
CA TRP A 122 17.78 4.33 8.21
C TRP A 122 18.07 2.82 8.28
N ASN A 123 17.65 2.07 7.27
CA ASN A 123 17.63 0.61 7.30
C ASN A 123 18.45 -0.02 6.16
N GLY A 124 19.18 0.79 5.37
CA GLY A 124 19.93 0.31 4.21
C GLY A 124 21.01 -0.73 4.54
N THR A 125 21.54 -0.71 5.76
CA THR A 125 22.56 -1.66 6.23
C THR A 125 22.06 -3.09 6.38
N TYR A 126 20.73 -3.32 6.39
CA TYR A 126 20.16 -4.67 6.38
C TYR A 126 20.20 -5.34 5.01
N PHE A 127 20.56 -4.62 3.96
CA PHE A 127 20.70 -5.14 2.61
C PHE A 127 22.17 -5.33 2.25
N SER A 128 22.50 -6.44 1.58
CA SER A 128 23.85 -6.68 1.04
C SER A 128 24.17 -5.78 -0.16
N SER A 129 23.14 -5.30 -0.86
CA SER A 129 23.26 -4.28 -1.91
C SER A 129 21.94 -3.53 -2.10
N TYR A 130 21.98 -2.38 -2.77
CA TYR A 130 20.76 -1.68 -3.16
C TYR A 130 19.93 -2.47 -4.16
N TYR A 131 20.55 -3.30 -5.01
CA TYR A 131 19.81 -4.18 -5.90
C TYR A 131 18.97 -5.19 -5.10
N GLU A 132 19.54 -5.77 -4.04
CA GLU A 132 18.86 -6.69 -3.10
C GLU A 132 17.74 -6.00 -2.32
N ALA A 133 17.81 -4.68 -2.09
CA ALA A 133 16.71 -3.94 -1.48
C ALA A 133 15.43 -3.91 -2.34
N LEU A 134 15.54 -4.18 -3.64
CA LEU A 134 14.42 -4.32 -4.59
C LEU A 134 13.99 -5.77 -4.85
N ASP A 135 14.66 -6.76 -4.24
CA ASP A 135 14.15 -8.13 -4.22
C ASP A 135 12.94 -8.22 -3.26
N PRO A 136 11.77 -8.70 -3.71
CA PRO A 136 10.57 -8.70 -2.89
C PRO A 136 10.73 -9.44 -1.56
N TYR A 137 11.39 -10.61 -1.56
CA TYR A 137 11.53 -11.43 -0.35
C TYR A 137 12.56 -10.85 0.61
N THR A 138 13.67 -10.35 0.09
CA THR A 138 14.69 -9.68 0.91
C THR A 138 14.13 -8.40 1.54
N ASN A 139 13.40 -7.59 0.78
CA ASN A 139 12.72 -6.40 1.29
C ASN A 139 11.69 -6.76 2.38
N LEU A 140 10.87 -7.80 2.16
CA LEU A 140 9.90 -8.28 3.14
C LEU A 140 10.55 -8.76 4.43
N ARG A 141 11.69 -9.48 4.37
CA ARG A 141 12.42 -9.92 5.56
C ARG A 141 12.90 -8.75 6.39
N VAL A 142 13.45 -7.71 5.75
CA VAL A 142 13.86 -6.49 6.46
C VAL A 142 12.65 -5.78 7.06
N ALA A 143 11.56 -5.65 6.31
CA ALA A 143 10.32 -5.06 6.82
C ALA A 143 9.76 -5.81 8.03
N ALA A 144 9.74 -7.15 7.98
CA ALA A 144 9.30 -8.00 9.08
C ALA A 144 10.18 -7.80 10.34
N ARG A 145 11.50 -7.67 10.18
CA ARG A 145 12.42 -7.39 11.30
C ARG A 145 12.14 -6.03 11.94
N ILE A 146 11.91 -4.99 11.14
CA ILE A 146 11.56 -3.65 11.64
C ILE A 146 10.21 -3.72 12.38
N LEU A 147 9.21 -4.38 11.80
CA LEU A 147 7.90 -4.53 12.42
C LEU A 147 7.97 -5.30 13.75
N LYS A 148 8.78 -6.37 13.80
CA LYS A 148 9.04 -7.14 15.02
C LYS A 148 9.71 -6.28 16.09
N SER A 149 10.75 -5.51 15.73
CA SER A 149 11.41 -4.60 16.65
C SER A 149 10.45 -3.54 17.23
N CYS A 150 9.58 -2.98 16.40
CA CYS A 150 8.53 -2.07 16.86
C CYS A 150 7.54 -2.73 17.82
N TYR A 151 7.19 -4.00 17.61
CA TYR A 151 6.35 -4.75 18.54
C TYR A 151 7.08 -5.03 19.85
N ASP A 152 8.34 -5.47 19.80
CA ASP A 152 9.10 -5.84 20.99
C ASP A 152 9.37 -4.64 21.90
N ASN A 153 9.55 -3.45 21.33
CA ASN A 153 9.71 -2.21 22.09
C ASN A 153 8.41 -1.70 22.73
N ASN A 154 7.25 -2.13 22.24
CA ASN A 154 5.93 -1.74 22.78
C ASN A 154 4.88 -2.84 22.49
N PRO A 155 4.90 -3.94 23.27
CA PRO A 155 4.15 -5.15 22.95
C PRO A 155 2.63 -5.00 23.12
N GLY A 156 1.89 -5.92 22.53
CA GLY A 156 0.43 -6.05 22.70
C GLY A 156 -0.42 -5.66 21.49
N SER A 157 0.14 -5.01 20.47
CA SER A 157 -0.63 -4.72 19.25
C SER A 157 0.25 -4.56 18.00
N TRP A 158 0.05 -5.44 17.02
CA TRP A 158 0.67 -5.33 15.70
C TRP A 158 0.22 -4.08 14.92
N ILE A 159 -0.98 -3.57 15.18
CA ILE A 159 -1.41 -2.27 14.66
C ILE A 159 -0.60 -1.13 15.29
N GLN A 160 -0.28 -1.20 16.60
CA GLN A 160 0.62 -0.21 17.19
C GLN A 160 2.03 -0.31 16.60
N ALA A 161 2.56 -1.53 16.42
CA ALA A 161 3.84 -1.77 15.78
C ALA A 161 3.89 -1.20 14.35
N ALA A 162 2.81 -1.33 13.57
CA ALA A 162 2.72 -0.71 12.24
C ALA A 162 2.79 0.83 12.28
N GLY A 163 2.22 1.47 13.32
CA GLY A 163 2.38 2.90 13.52
C GLY A 163 3.84 3.33 13.77
N CYS A 164 4.57 2.55 14.58
CA CYS A 164 6.01 2.72 14.80
C CYS A 164 6.81 2.48 13.52
N TYR A 165 6.49 1.41 12.76
CA TYR A 165 7.14 1.06 11.50
C TYR A 165 7.18 2.25 10.53
N HIS A 166 6.03 2.90 10.33
CA HIS A 166 5.90 4.01 9.41
C HIS A 166 6.42 5.34 9.97
N HIS A 167 6.21 5.58 11.26
CA HIS A 167 6.59 6.85 11.89
C HIS A 167 6.96 6.64 13.38
N PRO A 168 8.22 6.30 13.69
CA PRO A 168 8.66 5.93 15.03
C PRO A 168 8.38 6.99 16.10
N ALA A 169 8.41 8.28 15.73
CA ALA A 169 8.08 9.38 16.64
C ALA A 169 6.59 9.46 17.03
N GLY A 170 5.74 8.59 16.49
CA GLY A 170 4.33 8.52 16.82
C GLY A 170 3.51 9.69 16.27
N GLY A 171 2.57 10.19 17.07
CA GLY A 171 1.77 11.38 16.72
C GLY A 171 0.69 11.15 15.65
N LYS A 172 0.25 12.26 15.03
CA LYS A 172 -0.80 12.26 14.00
C LYS A 172 -0.45 11.37 12.79
N PRO A 173 0.79 11.39 12.24
CA PRO A 173 1.15 10.53 11.12
C PRO A 173 0.98 9.04 11.44
N ALA A 174 1.52 8.57 12.57
CA ALA A 174 1.35 7.19 13.01
C ALA A 174 -0.12 6.81 13.20
N ARG A 175 -0.97 7.69 13.77
CA ARG A 175 -2.42 7.42 13.92
C ARG A 175 -3.14 7.25 12.58
N ILE A 176 -2.81 8.08 11.60
CA ILE A 176 -3.35 7.97 10.24
C ILE A 176 -2.93 6.64 9.62
N TYR A 177 -1.65 6.31 9.72
CA TYR A 177 -1.11 5.08 9.16
C TYR A 177 -1.75 3.82 9.78
N LYS A 178 -1.91 3.78 11.12
CA LYS A 178 -2.63 2.70 11.80
C LYS A 178 -4.05 2.50 11.27
N SER A 179 -4.75 3.59 10.96
CA SER A 179 -6.09 3.52 10.36
C SER A 179 -6.06 2.95 8.94
N ILE A 180 -5.01 3.24 8.15
CA ILE A 180 -4.81 2.65 6.82
C ILE A 180 -4.59 1.13 6.95
N VAL A 181 -3.65 0.71 7.81
CA VAL A 181 -3.33 -0.71 8.03
C VAL A 181 -4.54 -1.47 8.55
N LYS A 182 -5.32 -0.90 9.49
CA LYS A 182 -6.56 -1.53 9.98
C LYS A 182 -7.56 -1.78 8.85
N ARG A 183 -7.71 -0.85 7.89
CA ARG A 183 -8.57 -1.06 6.72
C ARG A 183 -8.02 -2.13 5.77
N LYS A 184 -6.71 -2.22 5.60
CA LYS A 184 -6.07 -3.28 4.80
C LYS A 184 -6.21 -4.65 5.45
N LEU A 185 -6.10 -4.73 6.77
CA LEU A 185 -6.32 -5.97 7.52
C LEU A 185 -7.78 -6.45 7.41
N ALA A 186 -8.75 -5.53 7.46
CA ALA A 186 -10.17 -5.87 7.43
C ALA A 186 -10.66 -6.49 6.11
N ILE A 187 -9.86 -6.45 5.03
CA ILE A 187 -10.19 -7.08 3.75
C ILE A 187 -9.51 -8.44 3.56
N LEU A 188 -8.75 -8.93 4.54
CA LEU A 188 -8.02 -10.19 4.43
C LEU A 188 -8.89 -11.37 4.90
N ASP A 189 -8.74 -12.50 4.22
CA ASP A 189 -9.25 -13.78 4.69
C ASP A 189 -8.23 -14.41 5.64
N LEU A 190 -8.54 -14.35 6.94
CA LEU A 190 -7.65 -14.88 7.99
C LEU A 190 -7.84 -16.39 8.22
N ASN A 191 -8.89 -16.99 7.65
CA ASN A 191 -9.20 -18.41 7.80
C ASN A 191 -8.80 -19.24 6.58
N ALA A 192 -8.38 -18.58 5.49
CA ALA A 192 -7.93 -19.26 4.29
C ALA A 192 -6.71 -20.15 4.61
N PRO A 193 -6.79 -21.48 4.34
CA PRO A 193 -5.65 -22.35 4.54
C PRO A 193 -4.55 -22.05 3.52
N VAL A 194 -3.29 -22.15 3.96
CA VAL A 194 -2.13 -22.12 3.07
C VAL A 194 -1.60 -23.54 2.96
N THR A 195 -1.49 -24.04 1.73
CA THR A 195 -1.05 -25.41 1.48
C THR A 195 0.48 -25.55 1.53
N TYR A 196 0.98 -26.75 1.83
CA TYR A 196 2.42 -27.03 1.82
C TYR A 196 3.07 -26.78 0.46
N SER A 197 2.37 -27.10 -0.64
CA SER A 197 2.85 -26.85 -2.00
C SER A 197 3.01 -25.37 -2.29
N GLU A 198 2.09 -24.53 -1.83
CA GLU A 198 2.17 -23.08 -1.94
C GLU A 198 3.36 -22.49 -1.17
N LEU A 199 3.64 -23.00 0.04
CA LEU A 199 4.82 -22.62 0.81
C LEU A 199 6.11 -23.03 0.09
N GLN A 200 6.14 -24.23 -0.49
CA GLN A 200 7.29 -24.73 -1.24
C GLN A 200 7.56 -23.89 -2.49
N ILE A 201 6.52 -23.48 -3.22
CA ILE A 201 6.66 -22.56 -4.37
C ILE A 201 7.23 -21.20 -3.92
N ALA A 202 6.80 -20.67 -2.76
CA ALA A 202 7.31 -19.42 -2.22
C ALA A 202 8.80 -19.50 -1.81
N GLN A 203 9.27 -20.69 -1.40
CA GLN A 203 10.67 -20.91 -1.04
C GLN A 203 11.60 -20.92 -2.25
N ILE A 204 11.11 -21.30 -3.44
CA ILE A 204 11.87 -21.27 -4.69
C ILE A 204 12.01 -19.80 -5.14
N SER A 205 12.92 -19.08 -4.51
CA SER A 205 13.16 -17.66 -4.79
C SER A 205 13.57 -17.48 -6.27
N PRO A 206 13.12 -16.43 -6.98
CA PRO A 206 13.60 -16.12 -8.33
C PRO A 206 15.12 -15.93 -8.41
N SER A 207 15.76 -15.51 -7.32
CA SER A 207 17.23 -15.42 -7.19
C SER A 207 17.95 -16.77 -7.31
N GLN A 208 17.26 -17.89 -7.09
CA GLN A 208 17.80 -19.24 -7.30
C GLN A 208 17.60 -19.76 -8.74
N ARG A 209 16.86 -19.04 -9.61
CA ARG A 209 16.72 -19.38 -11.04
C ARG A 209 17.87 -18.87 -11.92
N HIS A 210 18.97 -18.40 -11.33
CA HIS A 210 20.17 -18.03 -12.08
C HIS A 210 20.98 -19.25 -12.55
N PHE A 211 20.32 -20.28 -13.08
CA PHE A 211 20.90 -21.27 -13.98
C PHE A 211 19.74 -21.90 -14.77
N SER A 212 19.43 -21.36 -15.94
CA SER A 212 18.85 -22.10 -17.08
C SER A 212 18.13 -21.15 -18.07
N HIS A 213 18.81 -20.93 -19.20
CA HIS A 213 18.31 -20.53 -20.52
C HIS A 213 17.85 -19.07 -20.78
N TYR A 214 18.79 -18.33 -21.39
CA TYR A 214 18.53 -17.41 -22.50
C TYR A 214 17.90 -18.17 -23.69
N ASN A 215 16.75 -17.73 -24.21
CA ASN A 215 16.61 -17.23 -25.59
C ASN A 215 15.21 -16.67 -25.91
N ARG A 216 15.23 -15.66 -26.81
CA ARG A 216 14.21 -14.72 -27.32
C ARG A 216 12.91 -15.37 -27.84
N GLU A 217 11.76 -14.69 -27.98
CA GLU A 217 11.51 -13.40 -28.67
C GLU A 217 10.36 -12.59 -28.06
N LEU A 218 10.54 -11.26 -27.95
CA LEU A 218 9.43 -10.32 -27.77
C LEU A 218 9.56 -9.20 -28.80
N GLN A 219 8.51 -9.05 -29.61
CA GLN A 219 8.36 -8.00 -30.63
C GLN A 219 8.25 -6.62 -29.98
N TRP A 220 9.03 -5.68 -30.50
CA TRP A 220 8.92 -4.26 -30.22
C TRP A 220 7.71 -3.66 -30.94
N VAL A 221 6.84 -2.94 -30.22
CA VAL A 221 5.82 -2.05 -30.80
C VAL A 221 6.04 -0.66 -30.22
N GLU A 222 6.31 0.30 -31.09
CA GLU A 222 6.66 1.69 -30.75
C GLU A 222 5.39 2.52 -30.47
N PRO A 223 5.27 3.23 -29.33
CA PRO A 223 4.11 4.07 -29.06
C PRO A 223 4.15 5.35 -29.92
N ARG A 224 3.09 5.59 -30.71
CA ARG A 224 2.92 6.83 -31.48
C ARG A 224 2.75 8.02 -30.53
N GLU A 225 3.59 9.04 -30.71
CA GLU A 225 3.40 10.37 -30.12
C GLU A 225 2.11 11.01 -30.68
N SER A 226 1.16 11.34 -29.80
CA SER A 226 0.09 12.27 -30.15
C SER A 226 0.57 13.70 -29.88
N ARG A 227 1.05 14.36 -30.93
CA ARG A 227 0.98 15.83 -31.04
C ARG A 227 -0.46 16.21 -31.36
N GLN A 228 -1.09 16.98 -30.46
CA GLN A 228 -1.70 18.29 -30.70
C GLN A 228 -2.33 18.76 -29.39
#